data_AF-A0A845X9V2-F1
#
_entry.id   AF-A0A845X9V2-F1
#
_cell.length_a   1.000
_cell.length_b   1.000
_cell.length_c   1.000
_cell.angle_alpha   90.00
_cell.angle_beta   90.00
_cell.angle_gamma   90.00
#
_symmetry.space_group_name_H-M   'P 1'
#
loop_
_entity.id
_entity.type
_entity.pdbx_description
1 polymer ?
#
loop_
_entity_poly.entity_id
_entity_poly.type
_entity_poly.pdbx_seq_one_letter_code
_entity_poly.pdbx_strand_id
1 'polypeptide(L)'
;MTILLAGDIGGTNTRLKLFQGTGSQIEPCSEIRTYPSQNYPSLTPVVQTFLHDVASNQTPTRACFAIAGPVQDNTSVLTNINWELNGEQLRQDLGFEQVQLINDFAAIGYGITGLGGADLEVLQAGQPSPRAPKAILGAGTGLGQCFVIPRAQGGYQVF
;
A
#
# COMPACT_ATOMS: atom_id res chain seq x y z
N MET A 1 -1.46 10.44 -17.95
CA MET A 1 -0.64 10.51 -16.73
C MET A 1 -1.58 10.62 -15.56
N THR A 2 -1.40 9.80 -14.54
CA THR A 2 -2.31 9.72 -13.39
C THR A 2 -1.50 9.83 -12.11
N ILE A 3 -1.97 10.64 -11.17
CA ILE A 3 -1.31 10.81 -9.87
C ILE A 3 -1.97 9.85 -8.88
N LEU A 4 -1.14 9.03 -8.25
CA LEU A 4 -1.53 7.94 -7.36
C LEU A 4 -1.02 8.27 -5.96
N LEU A 5 -1.86 8.05 -4.95
CA LEU A 5 -1.47 8.08 -3.56
C LEU A 5 -1.28 6.66 -3.05
N ALA A 6 -0.11 6.35 -2.50
CA ALA A 6 0.08 5.13 -1.72
C ALA A 6 0.24 5.47 -0.24
N GLY A 7 -0.30 4.62 0.62
CA GLY A 7 -0.09 4.73 2.05
C GLY A 7 0.13 3.42 2.76
N ASP A 8 0.94 3.46 3.81
CA ASP A 8 1.18 2.39 4.79
C ASP A 8 0.61 2.87 6.12
N ILE A 9 -0.51 2.25 6.51
CA ILE A 9 -1.37 2.69 7.62
C ILE A 9 -1.22 1.70 8.77
N GLY A 10 -0.47 2.13 9.80
CA GLY A 10 -0.30 1.39 11.04
C GLY A 10 -0.90 2.13 12.25
N GLY A 11 -0.99 1.40 13.36
CA GLY A 11 -1.50 1.95 14.63
C GLY A 11 -0.66 3.10 15.19
N THR A 12 0.65 3.10 14.98
CA THR A 12 1.54 4.17 15.48
C THR A 12 1.76 5.25 14.44
N ASN A 13 2.02 4.84 13.20
CA ASN A 13 2.44 5.72 12.12
C ASN A 13 1.64 5.46 10.86
N THR A 14 1.32 6.54 10.17
CA THR A 14 0.79 6.56 8.81
C THR A 14 1.85 7.14 7.89
N ARG A 15 2.25 6.41 6.86
CA ARG A 15 3.22 6.88 5.86
C ARG A 15 2.53 7.07 4.53
N LEU A 16 2.80 8.19 3.85
CA LEU A 16 2.16 8.55 2.59
C LEU A 16 3.21 8.99 1.56
N LYS A 17 2.96 8.65 0.29
CA LYS A 17 3.81 9.03 -0.84
C LYS A 17 2.99 9.15 -2.13
N LEU A 18 3.34 10.11 -2.98
CA LEU A 18 2.76 10.26 -4.32
C LEU A 18 3.61 9.55 -5.37
N PHE A 19 2.90 9.01 -6.36
CA PHE A 19 3.47 8.38 -7.54
C PHE A 19 2.80 8.92 -8.80
N GLN A 20 3.56 8.95 -9.88
CA GLN A 20 3.09 9.26 -11.22
C GLN A 20 3.02 7.98 -12.05
N GLY A 21 1.83 7.67 -12.56
CA GLY A 21 1.58 6.56 -13.46
C GLY A 21 1.54 6.99 -14.93
N THR A 22 2.32 6.30 -15.77
CA THR A 22 2.30 6.42 -17.24
C THR A 22 2.26 5.03 -17.87
N GLY A 23 1.08 4.59 -18.33
CA GLY A 23 0.90 3.22 -18.82
C GLY A 23 1.12 2.20 -17.70
N SER A 24 2.07 1.29 -17.88
CA SER A 24 2.47 0.30 -16.86
C SER A 24 3.60 0.79 -15.95
N GLN A 25 4.16 1.98 -16.20
CA GLN A 25 5.25 2.54 -15.39
C GLN A 25 4.65 3.38 -14.25
N ILE A 26 5.19 3.20 -13.06
CA ILE A 26 4.84 3.95 -11.85
C ILE A 26 6.14 4.45 -11.24
N GLU A 27 6.27 5.76 -11.08
CA GLU A 27 7.47 6.39 -10.55
C GLU A 27 7.12 7.28 -9.34
N PRO A 28 7.96 7.34 -8.30
CA PRO A 28 7.72 8.23 -7.17
C PRO A 28 7.84 9.70 -7.61
N CYS A 29 6.89 10.54 -7.20
CA CYS A 29 6.92 11.98 -7.49
C CYS A 29 6.87 12.89 -6.24
N SER A 30 6.93 12.30 -5.04
CA SER A 30 7.15 13.01 -3.78
C SER A 30 8.09 12.24 -2.88
N GLU A 31 8.62 12.91 -1.86
CA GLU A 31 9.21 12.25 -0.70
C GLU A 31 8.14 11.48 0.09
N ILE A 32 8.57 10.46 0.84
CA ILE A 32 7.72 9.80 1.82
C ILE A 32 7.58 10.71 3.05
N ARG A 33 6.37 10.88 3.55
CA ARG A 33 6.12 11.58 4.82
C ARG A 33 5.46 10.63 5.81
N THR A 34 5.80 10.79 7.08
CA THR A 34 5.29 9.97 8.19
C THR A 34 4.56 10.86 9.18
N TYR A 35 3.37 10.43 9.57
CA TYR A 35 2.48 11.12 10.49
C TYR A 35 2.16 10.20 11.67
N PRO A 36 2.31 10.67 12.93
CA PRO A 36 1.85 9.89 14.09
C PRO A 36 0.32 9.72 14.02
N SER A 37 -0.16 8.47 13.91
CA SER A 37 -1.58 8.20 13.64
C SER A 37 -2.48 8.71 14.76
N GLN A 38 -2.02 8.66 16.01
CA GLN A 38 -2.77 9.12 17.19
C GLN A 38 -3.03 10.64 17.21
N ASN A 39 -2.32 11.43 16.38
CA ASN A 39 -2.55 12.87 16.28
C ASN A 39 -3.77 13.22 15.41
N TYR A 40 -4.43 12.21 14.82
CA TYR A 40 -5.52 12.42 13.87
C TYR A 40 -6.74 11.58 14.24
N PRO A 41 -7.96 12.12 14.04
CA PRO A 41 -9.19 11.41 14.36
C PRO A 41 -9.55 10.31 13.35
N SER A 42 -9.02 10.38 12.13
CA SER A 42 -9.22 9.39 11.07
C SER A 42 -8.15 9.54 9.98
N LEU A 43 -8.19 8.69 8.95
CA LEU A 43 -7.24 8.74 7.83
C LEU A 43 -7.41 9.97 6.92
N THR A 44 -8.64 10.43 6.70
CA THR A 44 -8.95 11.59 5.83
C THR A 44 -8.12 12.84 6.16
N PRO A 45 -8.08 13.35 7.40
CA PRO A 45 -7.28 14.53 7.73
C PRO A 45 -5.77 14.29 7.58
N VAL A 46 -5.27 13.06 7.78
CA VAL A 46 -3.85 12.75 7.52
C VAL A 46 -3.51 12.95 6.04
N VAL A 47 -4.38 12.44 5.16
CA VAL A 47 -4.21 12.59 3.70
C VAL A 47 -4.27 14.07 3.31
N GLN A 48 -5.22 14.83 3.86
CA GLN A 48 -5.33 16.27 3.59
C GLN A 48 -4.10 17.05 4.05
N THR A 49 -3.58 16.77 5.25
CA THR A 49 -2.33 17.36 5.73
C THR A 49 -1.17 16.98 4.83
N PHE A 50 -1.05 15.71 4.42
CA PHE A 50 0.00 15.28 3.51
C PHE A 50 -0.02 16.03 2.18
N LEU A 51 -1.19 16.14 1.54
CA LEU A 51 -1.32 16.84 0.26
C LEU A 51 -0.96 18.33 0.39
N HIS A 52 -1.26 18.94 1.54
CA HIS A 52 -0.81 20.29 1.85
C HIS A 52 0.73 20.37 2.01
N ASP A 53 1.33 19.47 2.78
CA ASP A 53 2.77 19.45 3.10
C ASP A 53 3.67 19.20 1.88
N VAL A 54 3.20 18.46 0.88
CA VAL A 54 3.94 18.25 -0.37
C VAL A 54 3.69 19.36 -1.39
N ALA A 55 2.89 20.38 -1.06
CA ALA A 55 2.54 21.52 -1.91
C ALA A 55 2.19 21.09 -3.35
N SER A 56 1.51 19.95 -3.48
CA SER A 56 1.30 19.33 -4.78
C SER A 56 0.20 20.07 -5.52
N ASN A 57 0.54 20.72 -6.64
CA ASN A 57 -0.43 21.20 -7.64
C ASN A 57 -1.15 20.04 -8.35
N GLN A 58 -0.75 18.81 -8.07
CA GLN A 58 -1.22 17.58 -8.67
C GLN A 58 -2.07 16.82 -7.64
N THR A 59 -3.39 16.86 -7.82
CA THR A 59 -4.34 16.11 -6.98
C THR A 59 -4.33 14.64 -7.40
N PRO A 60 -4.04 13.69 -6.49
CA PRO A 60 -4.19 12.27 -6.80
C PRO A 60 -5.63 11.96 -7.15
N THR A 61 -5.84 11.14 -8.19
CA THR A 61 -7.19 10.68 -8.55
C THR A 61 -7.48 9.29 -8.00
N ARG A 62 -6.44 8.55 -7.57
CA ARG A 62 -6.58 7.19 -7.03
C ARG A 62 -5.67 7.00 -5.84
N ALA A 63 -6.12 6.18 -4.89
CA ALA A 63 -5.31 5.80 -3.73
C ALA A 63 -5.34 4.29 -3.45
N CYS A 64 -4.22 3.79 -2.94
CA CYS A 64 -4.11 2.46 -2.36
C CYS A 64 -3.51 2.56 -0.96
N PHE A 65 -4.18 2.01 0.04
CA PHE A 65 -3.74 2.03 1.43
C PHE A 65 -3.51 0.61 1.92
N ALA A 66 -2.25 0.31 2.26
CA ALA A 66 -1.85 -0.90 2.96
C ALA A 66 -2.18 -0.75 4.44
N ILE A 67 -2.98 -1.65 4.98
CA ILE A 67 -3.47 -1.59 6.36
C ILE A 67 -2.84 -2.69 7.19
N ALA A 68 -2.27 -2.33 8.35
CA ALA A 68 -1.73 -3.27 9.32
C ALA A 68 -2.86 -4.02 10.05
N GLY A 69 -3.55 -4.90 9.34
CA GLY A 69 -4.71 -5.64 9.81
C GLY A 69 -5.50 -6.31 8.70
N PRO A 70 -6.57 -7.04 9.05
CA PRO A 70 -7.44 -7.68 8.08
C PRO A 70 -8.22 -6.63 7.28
N VAL A 71 -8.28 -6.83 5.96
CA VAL A 71 -9.14 -6.04 5.08
C VAL A 71 -10.18 -6.96 4.46
N GLN A 72 -11.45 -6.61 4.61
CA GLN A 72 -12.57 -7.35 4.05
C GLN A 72 -13.51 -6.36 3.35
N ASP A 73 -13.94 -6.70 2.13
CA ASP A 73 -14.90 -5.89 1.36
C ASP A 73 -14.51 -4.40 1.26
N ASN A 74 -13.21 -4.13 1.07
CA ASN A 74 -12.63 -2.79 1.03
C ASN A 74 -12.83 -1.97 2.33
N THR A 75 -12.93 -2.67 3.47
CA THR A 75 -13.07 -2.09 4.81
C THR A 75 -12.06 -2.69 5.80
N SER A 76 -11.71 -1.94 6.84
CA SER A 76 -10.80 -2.39 7.90
C SER A 76 -11.06 -1.62 9.19
N VAL A 77 -10.76 -2.23 10.33
CA VAL A 77 -10.80 -1.57 11.64
C VAL A 77 -9.42 -1.64 12.29
N LEU A 78 -8.82 -0.48 12.57
CA LEU A 78 -7.60 -0.40 13.38
C LEU A 78 -7.98 -0.09 14.83
N THR A 79 -8.23 -1.15 15.60
CA THR A 79 -8.69 -1.07 17.00
C THR A 79 -7.74 -0.28 17.91
N ASN A 80 -6.42 -0.33 17.65
CA ASN A 80 -5.42 0.39 18.45
C ASN A 80 -5.55 1.92 18.39
N ILE A 81 -6.19 2.46 17.35
CA ILE A 81 -6.42 3.90 17.16
C ILE A 81 -7.89 4.24 16.92
N ASN A 82 -8.80 3.28 17.09
CA ASN A 82 -10.24 3.41 16.85
C ASN A 82 -10.59 4.00 15.47
N TRP A 83 -9.84 3.61 14.43
CA TRP A 83 -10.17 4.00 13.06
C TRP A 83 -10.98 2.91 12.37
N GLU A 84 -12.15 3.31 11.86
CA GLU A 84 -12.94 2.52 10.92
C GLU A 84 -12.68 3.06 9.51
N LEU A 85 -12.12 2.21 8.66
CA LEU A 85 -11.79 2.56 7.29
C LEU A 85 -12.78 1.89 6.34
N ASN A 86 -13.37 2.70 5.48
CA ASN A 86 -14.19 2.25 4.36
C ASN A 86 -13.68 2.93 3.10
N GLY A 87 -13.22 2.14 2.13
CA GLY A 87 -12.64 2.70 0.90
C GLY A 87 -13.62 3.55 0.10
N GLU A 88 -14.92 3.23 0.09
CA GLU A 88 -15.91 4.05 -0.61
C GLU A 88 -16.15 5.38 0.11
N GLN A 89 -16.19 5.39 1.45
CA GLN A 89 -16.29 6.63 2.21
C GLN A 89 -15.04 7.51 1.99
N LEU A 90 -13.83 6.92 2.08
CA LEU A 90 -12.58 7.63 1.83
C LEU A 90 -12.53 8.20 0.41
N ARG A 91 -13.04 7.45 -0.58
CA ARG A 91 -13.15 7.91 -1.97
C ARG A 91 -14.01 9.17 -2.07
N GLN A 92 -15.15 9.20 -1.40
CA GLN A 92 -16.05 10.35 -1.39
C GLN A 92 -15.44 11.54 -0.64
N ASP A 93 -14.93 11.31 0.57
CA ASP A 93 -14.37 12.35 1.44
C ASP A 93 -13.14 13.05 0.82
N LEU A 94 -12.32 12.29 0.09
CA LEU A 94 -11.10 12.80 -0.54
C LEU A 94 -11.31 13.24 -2.00
N GLY A 95 -12.50 13.00 -2.56
CA GLY A 95 -12.81 13.35 -3.95
C GLY A 95 -12.02 12.52 -4.98
N PHE A 96 -11.65 11.28 -4.65
CA PHE A 96 -10.90 10.39 -5.54
C PHE A 96 -11.85 9.60 -6.46
N GLU A 97 -11.34 9.14 -7.60
CA GLU A 97 -12.03 8.20 -8.48
C GLU A 97 -12.07 6.80 -7.89
N GLN A 98 -11.02 6.40 -7.17
CA GLN A 98 -10.89 5.05 -6.64
C GLN A 98 -10.01 5.03 -5.38
N VAL A 99 -10.47 4.31 -4.36
CA VAL A 99 -9.67 3.96 -3.19
C VAL A 99 -9.73 2.45 -3.00
N GLN A 100 -8.56 1.84 -2.79
CA GLN A 100 -8.42 0.45 -2.41
C GLN A 100 -7.71 0.34 -1.07
N LEU A 101 -8.30 -0.42 -0.17
CA LEU A 101 -7.66 -0.90 1.04
C LEU A 101 -7.14 -2.31 0.76
N ILE A 102 -5.91 -2.59 1.15
CA ILE A 102 -5.32 -3.93 1.09
C ILE A 102 -4.61 -4.21 2.40
N ASN A 103 -4.46 -5.48 2.75
CA ASN A 103 -3.62 -5.86 3.87
C ASN A 103 -2.14 -5.48 3.61
N ASP A 104 -1.40 -5.16 4.67
CA ASP A 104 0.03 -4.83 4.64
C ASP A 104 0.91 -5.91 3.98
N PHE A 105 0.71 -7.19 4.31
CA PHE A 105 1.41 -8.29 3.65
C PHE A 105 0.96 -8.49 2.20
N ALA A 106 -0.30 -8.18 1.87
CA ALA A 106 -0.72 -8.14 0.48
C ALA A 106 0.03 -7.07 -0.31
N ALA A 107 0.24 -5.89 0.29
CA ALA A 107 1.05 -4.81 -0.29
C ALA A 107 2.52 -5.23 -0.47
N ILE A 108 3.12 -5.90 0.52
CA ILE A 108 4.46 -6.50 0.41
C ILE A 108 4.51 -7.48 -0.78
N GLY A 109 3.51 -8.36 -0.90
CA GLY A 109 3.44 -9.33 -2.00
C GLY A 109 3.45 -8.68 -3.39
N TYR A 110 2.74 -7.56 -3.57
CA TYR A 110 2.85 -6.79 -4.81
C TYR A 110 4.21 -6.08 -4.94
N GLY A 111 4.70 -5.50 -3.83
CA GLY A 111 5.96 -4.77 -3.79
C GLY A 111 7.18 -5.60 -4.18
N ILE A 112 7.25 -6.87 -3.77
CA ILE A 112 8.38 -7.75 -4.09
C ILE A 112 8.57 -7.97 -5.60
N THR A 113 7.51 -7.78 -6.40
CA THR A 113 7.58 -7.93 -7.86
C THR A 113 8.32 -6.78 -8.54
N GLY A 114 8.53 -5.66 -7.84
CA GLY A 114 9.30 -4.51 -8.29
C GLY A 114 10.75 -4.47 -7.79
N LEU A 115 11.17 -5.42 -6.94
CA LEU A 115 12.52 -5.47 -6.40
C LEU A 115 13.53 -5.98 -7.45
N GLY A 116 14.69 -5.35 -7.48
CA GLY A 116 15.83 -5.75 -8.30
C GLY A 116 16.83 -6.62 -7.54
N GLY A 117 17.86 -7.11 -8.24
CA GLY A 117 18.90 -7.94 -7.62
C GLY A 117 19.69 -7.24 -6.51
N ALA A 118 19.74 -5.90 -6.51
CA ALA A 118 20.39 -5.12 -5.46
C ALA A 118 19.56 -5.02 -4.17
N ASP A 119 18.27 -5.34 -4.23
CA ASP A 119 17.36 -5.32 -3.07
C ASP A 119 17.25 -6.70 -2.39
N LEU A 120 17.94 -7.71 -2.93
CA LEU A 120 17.77 -9.11 -2.57
C LEU A 120 19.09 -9.74 -2.12
N GLU A 121 19.02 -10.47 -1.01
CA GLU A 121 20.12 -11.31 -0.52
C GLU A 121 19.73 -12.79 -0.56
N VAL A 122 20.55 -13.61 -1.21
CA VAL A 122 20.26 -15.04 -1.40
C VAL A 122 20.80 -15.83 -0.21
N LEU A 123 19.90 -16.28 0.67
CA LEU A 123 20.27 -17.13 1.81
C LEU A 123 20.56 -18.58 1.39
N GLN A 124 19.79 -19.09 0.42
CA GLN A 124 19.95 -20.43 -0.13
C GLN A 124 19.68 -20.41 -1.64
N ALA A 125 20.70 -20.77 -2.42
CA ALA A 125 20.55 -20.87 -3.86
C ALA A 125 19.62 -22.02 -4.24
N GLY A 126 18.73 -21.77 -5.19
CA GLY A 126 17.83 -22.75 -5.77
C GLY A 126 17.61 -22.50 -7.26
N GLN A 127 16.74 -23.28 -7.88
CA GLN A 127 16.33 -23.07 -9.27
C GLN A 127 14.99 -22.32 -9.30
N PRO A 128 14.99 -20.99 -9.53
CA PRO A 128 13.76 -20.22 -9.54
C PRO A 128 12.87 -20.64 -10.72
N SER A 129 11.57 -20.82 -10.45
CA SER A 129 10.55 -21.01 -11.48
C SER A 129 9.73 -19.73 -11.60
N PRO A 130 9.86 -18.95 -12.70
CA PRO A 130 9.21 -17.65 -12.83
C PRO A 130 7.69 -17.67 -12.72
N ARG A 131 7.06 -18.79 -13.12
CA ARG A 131 5.60 -18.99 -13.13
C ARG A 131 5.07 -19.77 -11.93
N ALA A 132 5.92 -20.15 -10.98
CA ALA A 132 5.47 -20.78 -9.75
C ALA A 132 4.91 -19.73 -8.76
N PRO A 133 3.95 -20.13 -7.90
CA PRO A 133 3.59 -19.35 -6.72
C PRO A 133 4.82 -19.03 -5.86
N LYS A 134 4.84 -17.83 -5.27
CA LYS A 134 5.87 -17.41 -4.31
C LYS A 134 5.21 -17.27 -2.94
N ALA A 135 5.84 -17.81 -1.92
CA ALA A 135 5.46 -17.58 -0.53
C ALA A 135 6.35 -16.47 0.05
N ILE A 136 5.75 -15.55 0.79
CA ILE A 136 6.43 -14.45 1.46
C ILE A 136 6.12 -14.57 2.94
N LEU A 137 7.17 -14.50 3.75
CA LEU A 137 7.10 -14.60 5.20
C LEU A 137 7.88 -13.41 5.79
N GLY A 138 7.33 -12.79 6.81
CA GLY A 138 7.98 -11.69 7.51
C GLY A 138 7.76 -11.81 9.01
N ALA A 139 8.84 -12.03 9.75
CA ALA A 139 8.82 -12.05 11.21
C ALA A 139 9.04 -10.62 11.75
N GLY A 140 8.06 -10.12 12.49
CA GLY A 140 8.10 -8.86 13.24
C GLY A 140 7.53 -9.08 14.64
N THR A 141 6.58 -8.23 15.08
CA THR A 141 5.82 -8.49 16.33
C THR A 141 4.99 -9.78 16.23
N GLY A 142 4.55 -10.14 15.02
CA GLY A 142 3.96 -11.44 14.68
C GLY A 142 4.66 -12.06 13.48
N LEU A 143 4.06 -13.11 12.91
CA LEU A 143 4.49 -13.71 11.66
C LEU A 143 3.45 -13.40 10.58
N GLY A 144 3.75 -12.46 9.71
CA GLY A 144 2.90 -12.21 8.55
C GLY A 144 3.30 -13.09 7.38
N GLN A 145 2.32 -13.38 6.53
CA GLN A 145 2.46 -14.29 5.40
C GLN A 145 1.57 -13.84 4.25
N CYS A 146 2.02 -14.04 3.02
CA CYS A 146 1.18 -13.96 1.83
C CYS A 146 1.70 -14.86 0.72
N PHE A 147 0.83 -15.12 -0.27
CA PHE A 147 1.17 -15.85 -1.48
C PHE A 147 1.00 -14.98 -2.72
N VAL A 148 2.03 -14.89 -3.54
CA VAL A 148 1.99 -14.21 -4.84
C VAL A 148 1.84 -15.27 -5.94
N ILE A 149 0.67 -15.32 -6.57
CA ILE A 149 0.33 -16.32 -7.59
C ILE A 149 0.32 -15.64 -8.97
N PRO A 150 1.17 -16.08 -9.91
CA PRO A 150 1.15 -15.60 -11.29
C PRO A 150 -0.18 -15.94 -11.98
N ARG A 151 -0.77 -14.98 -12.71
CA ARG A 151 -2.00 -15.22 -13.50
C ARG A 151 -1.68 -15.61 -14.94
N ALA A 152 -2.54 -16.43 -15.54
CA ALA A 152 -2.38 -16.90 -16.93
C ALA A 152 -2.37 -15.77 -17.97
N GLN A 153 -3.09 -14.69 -17.71
CA GLN A 153 -3.21 -13.51 -18.58
C GLN A 153 -2.15 -12.43 -18.27
N GLY A 154 -1.16 -12.74 -17.43
CA GLY A 154 -0.17 -11.79 -16.94
C GLY A 154 -0.56 -11.16 -15.60
N GLY A 155 0.43 -10.58 -14.92
CA GLY A 155 0.28 -10.03 -13.57
C GLY A 155 0.24 -11.10 -12.48
N TYR A 156 -0.12 -10.65 -11.27
CA TYR A 156 -0.13 -11.47 -10.06
C TYR A 156 -1.43 -11.27 -9.27
N GLN A 157 -1.80 -12.28 -8.51
CA GLN A 157 -2.79 -12.18 -7.44
C GLN A 157 -2.10 -12.46 -6.11
N VAL A 158 -2.38 -11.61 -5.13
CA VAL A 158 -1.87 -11.79 -3.77
C VAL A 158 -3.00 -12.28 -2.86
N PHE A 159 -2.69 -13.25 -2.02
CA PHE A 159 -3.55 -13.84 -0.99
C PHE A 159 -2.89 -13.69 0.37
#